data_AF-A0AAU3DBR5-F1
#
_entry.id   AF-A0AAU3DBR5-F1
#
_cell.length_a   1.000
_cell.length_b   1.000
_cell.length_c   1.000
_cell.angle_alpha   90.00
_cell.angle_beta   90.00
_cell.angle_gamma   90.00
#
_symmetry.space_group_name_H-M   'P 1'
#
loop_
_entity.id
_entity.type
_entity.pdbx_description
1 polymer ?
#
loop_
_entity_poly.entity_id
_entity_poly.type
_entity_poly.pdbx_seq_one_letter_code
_entity_poly.pdbx_strand_id
1 'polypeptide(L)' 'MEAQLYAGAEDEAAAERARAELWAPPRGERVQARAEGRPGPTGRGVSMAEVQAMMGAVAQQDAQLTGGRSS' A
#
# COMPACT_ATOMS: atom_id res chain seq x y z
N MET A 1 7.99 31.90 19.25
CA MET A 1 8.53 30.51 19.32
C MET A 1 7.41 29.46 19.20
N GLU A 2 6.17 29.78 19.54
CA GLU A 2 5.03 28.84 19.48
C GLU A 2 4.55 28.51 18.05
N ALA A 3 4.62 29.44 17.10
CA ALA A 3 4.10 29.23 15.73
C ALA A 3 4.75 28.06 14.96
N GLN A 4 6.02 27.73 15.24
CA GLN A 4 6.70 26.60 14.60
C GLN A 4 6.24 25.24 15.17
N LEU A 5 5.82 25.21 16.44
CA LEU A 5 5.27 24.00 17.06
C LEU A 5 3.89 23.66 16.46
N TYR A 6 3.06 24.68 16.21
CA TYR A 6 1.76 24.48 15.57
C TYR A 6 1.90 24.04 14.10
N ALA A 7 2.84 24.62 13.35
CA ALA A 7 3.08 24.22 11.96
C ALA A 7 3.57 22.77 11.83
N GLY A 8 4.44 22.31 12.74
CA GLY A 8 4.87 20.90 12.77
C GLY A 8 3.74 19.94 13.16
N ALA A 9 2.88 20.35 14.11
CA ALA A 9 1.76 19.53 14.55
C ALA A 9 0.68 19.34 13.46
N GLU A 10 0.44 20.34 12.61
CA GLU A 10 -0.48 20.20 11.46
C GLU A 10 0.05 19.22 10.42
N ASP A 11 1.37 19.26 10.14
CA ASP A 11 2.02 18.34 9.20
C ASP A 11 2.04 16.90 9.76
N GLU A 12 2.34 16.73 11.05
CA GLU A 12 2.28 15.42 11.71
C GLU A 12 0.87 14.84 11.72
N ALA A 13 -0.15 15.65 12.04
CA ALA A 13 -1.55 15.22 12.00
C ALA A 13 -2.00 14.84 10.58
N ALA A 14 -1.53 15.57 9.56
CA ALA A 14 -1.78 15.23 8.16
C ALA A 14 -1.07 13.92 7.76
N ALA A 15 0.18 13.73 8.18
CA ALA A 15 0.96 12.53 7.93
C ALA A 15 0.34 11.30 8.60
N GLU A 16 -0.18 11.44 9.83
CA GLU A 16 -0.86 10.36 10.54
C GLU A 16 -2.17 9.98 9.85
N ARG A 17 -2.97 10.95 9.39
CA ARG A 17 -4.19 10.68 8.61
C ARG A 17 -3.87 9.99 7.28
N ALA A 18 -2.84 10.44 6.58
CA ALA A 18 -2.41 9.83 5.32
C ALA A 18 -1.92 8.39 5.54
N ARG A 19 -1.16 8.12 6.61
CA ARG A 19 -0.77 6.76 6.99
C ARG A 19 -1.97 5.90 7.34
N ALA A 20 -2.90 6.44 8.13
CA ALA A 20 -4.12 5.74 8.50
C ALA A 20 -4.96 5.41 7.27
N GLU A 21 -5.09 6.31 6.29
CA GLU A 21 -5.82 6.06 5.05
C GLU A 21 -5.09 5.09 4.12
N LEU A 22 -3.76 5.14 4.06
CA LEU A 22 -2.94 4.21 3.27
C LEU A 22 -3.04 2.77 3.76
N TRP A 23 -3.13 2.58 5.09
CA TRP A 23 -3.24 1.27 5.72
C TRP A 23 -4.67 0.90 6.10
N ALA A 24 -5.63 1.81 5.93
CA ALA A 24 -7.02 1.51 6.18
C ALA A 24 -7.52 0.50 5.15
N PRO A 25 -8.33 -0.48 5.57
CA PRO A 25 -9.01 -1.35 4.61
C PRO A 25 -9.87 -0.49 3.67
N PRO A 26 -9.99 -0.89 2.39
CA PRO A 26 -10.75 -0.15 1.39
C PRO A 26 -12.18 0.13 1.88
N ARG A 27 -12.65 1.37 1.67
CA ARG A 27 -13.97 1.83 2.13
C ARG A 27 -15.07 0.95 1.51
N GLY A 28 -15.61 0.03 2.31
CA GLY A 28 -16.57 -0.98 1.87
C GLY A 28 -16.32 -2.34 2.51
N GLU A 29 -15.07 -2.66 2.83
CA GLU A 29 -14.73 -3.73 3.77
C GLU A 29 -14.99 -3.24 5.18
N ARG A 30 -16.26 -3.22 5.59
CA ARG A 30 -16.52 -3.40 7.02
C ARG A 30 -15.88 -4.73 7.36
N VAL A 31 -14.83 -4.72 8.18
CA VAL A 31 -14.37 -5.91 8.90
C VAL A 31 -15.57 -6.35 9.72
N GLN A 32 -16.43 -7.20 9.13
CA GLN A 32 -17.43 -7.90 9.89
C GLN A 32 -16.59 -8.69 10.87
N ALA A 33 -16.61 -8.26 12.15
CA ALA A 33 -16.14 -9.06 13.26
C ALA A 33 -16.63 -10.47 12.98
N ARG A 34 -15.67 -11.36 12.72
CA ARG A 34 -15.90 -12.65 12.07
C ARG A 34 -16.95 -13.41 12.87
N ALA A 35 -18.21 -13.29 12.46
CA ALA A 35 -19.27 -14.15 12.93
C ALA A 35 -18.89 -15.54 12.41
N GLU A 36 -18.61 -16.44 13.33
CA GLU A 36 -18.29 -17.84 13.07
C GLU A 36 -19.31 -18.41 12.08
N GLY A 37 -18.93 -18.57 10.81
CA GLY A 37 -19.76 -19.27 9.82
C GLY A 37 -20.07 -18.55 8.50
N ARG A 38 -19.63 -17.31 8.25
CA ARG A 38 -19.81 -16.73 6.91
C ARG A 38 -18.64 -17.09 5.98
N PRO A 39 -18.86 -17.71 4.81
CA PRO A 39 -17.81 -17.93 3.84
C PRO A 39 -17.21 -16.57 3.44
N GLY A 40 -15.88 -16.50 3.47
CA GLY A 40 -15.11 -15.27 3.23
C GLY A 40 -15.42 -14.65 1.85
N PRO A 41 -14.99 -13.39 1.63
CA PRO A 41 -15.28 -12.70 0.38
C PRO A 41 -14.77 -13.53 -0.81
N THR A 42 -15.70 -13.97 -1.65
CA THR A 42 -15.40 -14.57 -2.95
C THR A 42 -15.00 -13.46 -3.91
N GLY A 43 -13.84 -12.84 -3.66
CA GLY A 43 -13.27 -11.80 -4.50
C GLY A 43 -12.05 -12.37 -5.21
N ARG A 44 -12.03 -12.28 -6.53
CA ARG A 44 -10.84 -12.44 -7.37
C ARG A 44 -9.80 -11.38 -6.99
N GLY A 45 -9.12 -11.57 -5.87
CA GLY A 45 -7.90 -10.84 -5.55
C GLY A 45 -6.79 -11.27 -6.50
N VAL A 46 -5.84 -10.36 -6.75
CA VAL A 46 -4.62 -10.69 -7.49
C VAL A 46 -3.94 -11.84 -6.76
N SER A 47 -3.73 -12.96 -7.45
CA SER A 47 -3.12 -14.13 -6.82
C SER A 47 -1.65 -13.85 -6.52
N MET A 48 -1.08 -14.50 -5.51
CA MET A 48 0.34 -14.38 -5.20
C MET A 48 1.23 -14.70 -6.42
N ALA A 49 0.81 -15.64 -7.27
CA ALA A 49 1.49 -15.98 -8.52
C ALA A 49 1.51 -14.81 -9.51
N GLU A 50 0.42 -14.05 -9.56
CA GLU A 50 0.25 -12.90 -10.45
C GLU A 50 1.06 -11.69 -9.97
N VAL A 51 1.15 -11.50 -8.65
CA VAL A 51 2.10 -10.55 -8.03
C VAL A 51 3.55 -10.94 -8.37
N GLN A 52 3.90 -12.22 -8.24
CA GLN A 52 5.24 -12.71 -8.51
C GLN A 52 5.63 -12.54 -9.99
N ALA A 53 4.68 -12.75 -10.92
CA ALA A 53 4.89 -12.51 -12.34
C ALA A 53 5.13 -11.03 -12.65
N MET A 54 4.35 -10.12 -12.04
CA MET A 54 4.59 -8.68 -12.18
C MET A 54 5.97 -8.26 -11.66
N MET A 55 6.37 -8.75 -10.48
CA MET A 55 7.68 -8.44 -9.90
C MET A 55 8.83 -8.97 -10.76
N GLY A 56 8.69 -10.15 -11.37
CA GLY A 56 9.66 -10.68 -12.32
C GLY A 56 9.85 -9.80 -13.55
N ALA A 57 8.76 -9.26 -14.11
CA ALA A 57 8.82 -8.35 -15.26
C ALA A 57 9.51 -7.02 -14.91
N VAL A 58 9.26 -6.48 -13.71
CA VAL A 58 9.92 -5.26 -13.22
C VAL A 58 11.42 -5.47 -13.07
N ALA A 59 11.85 -6.60 -12.46
CA ALA A 59 13.26 -6.90 -12.29
C ALA A 59 14.01 -7.05 -13.63
N GLN A 60 13.36 -7.61 -14.66
CA GLN A 60 13.95 -7.69 -16.00
C GLN A 60 14.12 -6.31 -16.65
N GLN A 61 13.15 -5.42 -16.49
CA GLN A 61 13.26 -4.04 -16.99
C GLN A 61 14.36 -3.27 -16.29
N ASP A 62 14.48 -3.42 -14.97
CA ASP A 62 15.55 -2.80 -14.18
C ASP A 62 16.94 -3.28 -14.62
N ALA A 63 17.10 -4.59 -14.87
CA ALA A 63 18.36 -5.15 -15.36
C ALA A 63 18.76 -4.59 -16.74
N GLN A 64 17.81 -4.37 -17.66
CA GLN A 64 18.10 -3.77 -18.97
C GLN A 64 18.48 -2.29 -18.85
N LEU A 65 17.81 -1.54 -17.99
CA LEU A 65 18.10 -0.12 -17.75
C LEU A 65 19.42 0.09 -17.02
N THR A 66 19.81 -0.85 -16.16
CA THR A 66 21.06 -0.78 -15.40
C THR A 66 22.25 -1.32 -16.21
N GLY A 67 22.06 -2.38 -17.00
CA GLY A 67 23.11 -2.96 -17.85
C GLY A 67 23.46 -2.16 -19.10
N GLY A 68 22.57 -1.26 -19.57
CA GLY A 68 22.80 -0.43 -20.76
C GLY A 68 23.60 0.87 -20.51
N ARG A 69 23.99 1.17 -19.26
CA ARG A 69 24.73 2.41 -18.90
C ARG A 69 26.23 2.23 -18.76
N SER A 70 26.75 1.03 -18.99
CA SER A 70 28.18 0.75 -19.11
C SER A 70 28.57 0.64 -20.58
N SER A 71 28.62 1.77 -21.28
CA SER A 71 29.26 1.93 -22.60
C SER A 71 29.89 3.31 -22.68
#